data_AF-A0A2A5FNG9-F1
#
_entry.id   AF-A0A2A5FNG9-F1
#
_cell.length_a   1.000
_cell.length_b   1.000
_cell.length_c   1.000
_cell.angle_alpha   90.00
_cell.angle_beta   90.00
_cell.angle_gamma   90.00
#
_symmetry.space_group_name_H-M   'P 1'
#
loop_
_entity.id
_entity.type
_entity.pdbx_description
1 polymer ?
#
loop_
_entity_poly.entity_id
_entity_poly.type
_entity_poly.pdbx_seq_one_letter_code
_entity_poly.pdbx_strand_id
1 'polypeptide(L)'
;MTVRFLRLSYFIWVIVPVTILLIYLIFGLPHMIWSYSWIDEGQGYDPFATRHYTRRTYVGPYGNFTEHPNNGKCGWVRFRKQREQ
;
A
#
# COMPACT_ATOMS: atom_id res chain seq x y z
N MET A 1 16.81 -43.47 -23.76
CA MET A 1 17.29 -42.29 -22.99
C MET A 1 16.08 -41.54 -22.45
N THR A 2 15.71 -41.78 -21.19
CA THR A 2 14.67 -40.99 -20.52
C THR A 2 15.31 -39.70 -20.02
N VAL A 3 15.20 -38.68 -20.85
CA VAL A 3 15.68 -37.34 -20.53
C VAL A 3 14.87 -36.75 -19.38
N ARG A 4 15.43 -36.85 -18.16
CA ARG A 4 14.92 -36.20 -16.95
C ARG A 4 15.22 -34.69 -16.99
N PHE A 5 14.58 -33.95 -17.90
CA PHE A 5 14.80 -32.50 -18.06
C PHE A 5 14.00 -31.60 -17.11
N LEU A 6 13.13 -32.16 -16.27
CA LEU A 6 12.31 -31.38 -15.34
C LEU A 6 12.64 -31.72 -13.88
N ARG A 7 13.77 -31.21 -13.40
CA ARG A 7 13.96 -31.05 -11.96
C ARG A 7 13.34 -29.72 -11.55
N LEU A 8 12.23 -29.78 -10.80
CA LEU A 8 11.49 -28.63 -10.27
C LEU A 8 12.40 -27.63 -9.51
N SER A 9 13.54 -28.10 -8.99
CA SER A 9 14.54 -27.30 -8.27
C SER A 9 15.12 -26.15 -9.10
N TYR A 10 15.16 -26.26 -10.43
CA TYR A 10 15.63 -25.14 -11.28
C TYR A 10 14.63 -23.99 -11.38
N PHE A 11 13.36 -24.19 -10.99
CA PHE A 11 12.30 -23.18 -11.05
C PHE A 11 12.05 -22.48 -9.71
N ILE A 12 12.79 -22.81 -8.65
CA ILE A 12 12.64 -22.17 -7.34
C ILE A 12 12.88 -20.65 -7.42
N TRP A 13 13.82 -20.21 -8.25
CA TRP A 13 14.04 -18.79 -8.52
C TRP A 13 12.80 -18.11 -9.14
N VAL A 14 12.03 -18.81 -9.98
CA VAL A 14 10.83 -18.27 -10.65
C VAL A 14 9.70 -18.01 -9.65
N ILE A 15 9.71 -18.67 -8.50
CA ILE A 15 8.74 -18.41 -7.43
C ILE A 15 8.83 -16.96 -6.98
N VAL A 16 10.02 -16.38 -6.88
CA VAL A 16 10.23 -14.99 -6.42
C VAL A 16 9.49 -13.97 -7.30
N PRO A 17 9.76 -13.86 -8.62
CA PRO A 17 9.05 -12.90 -9.48
C PRO A 17 7.55 -13.22 -9.57
N VAL A 18 7.16 -14.50 -9.57
CA VAL A 18 5.73 -14.88 -9.56
C VAL A 18 5.05 -14.38 -8.28
N THR A 19 5.69 -14.52 -7.13
CA THR A 19 5.12 -14.07 -5.85
C THR A 19 4.99 -12.54 -5.82
N ILE A 20 6.01 -11.81 -6.29
CA ILE A 20 5.97 -10.34 -6.40
C ILE A 20 4.84 -9.91 -7.34
N LEU A 21 4.71 -10.57 -8.50
CA LEU A 21 3.66 -10.30 -9.46
C LEU A 21 2.27 -10.57 -8.88
N LEU A 22 2.09 -11.66 -8.12
CA LEU A 22 0.83 -11.95 -7.44
C LEU A 22 0.49 -10.91 -6.38
N ILE A 23 1.48 -10.46 -5.58
CA ILE A 23 1.28 -9.39 -4.59
C ILE A 23 0.84 -8.11 -5.30
N TYR A 24 1.50 -7.74 -6.39
CA TYR A 24 1.13 -6.59 -7.22
C TYR A 24 -0.30 -6.74 -7.78
N LEU A 25 -0.66 -7.93 -8.28
CA LEU A 25 -2.00 -8.18 -8.82
C LEU A 25 -3.09 -8.20 -7.74
N ILE A 26 -2.79 -8.55 -6.49
CA ILE A 26 -3.77 -8.64 -5.39
C ILE A 26 -3.92 -7.31 -4.65
N PHE A 27 -2.82 -6.61 -4.37
CA PHE A 27 -2.82 -5.40 -3.55
C PHE A 27 -2.63 -4.10 -4.36
N GLY A 28 -2.01 -4.19 -5.54
CA GLY A 28 -1.63 -3.02 -6.34
C GLY A 28 -0.34 -2.38 -5.86
N LEU A 29 -0.17 -1.08 -6.14
CA LEU A 29 1.03 -0.33 -5.77
C LEU A 29 0.83 0.45 -4.46
N PRO A 30 1.92 0.62 -3.68
CA PRO A 30 1.88 1.44 -2.49
C PRO A 30 1.68 2.91 -2.86
N HIS A 31 0.77 3.56 -2.14
CA HIS A 31 0.55 5.00 -2.14
C HIS A 31 0.88 5.50 -0.74
N MET A 32 1.77 6.48 -0.66
CA MET A 32 2.23 7.05 0.60
C MET A 32 1.39 8.27 0.97
N ILE A 33 1.22 8.51 2.26
CA ILE A 33 0.54 9.71 2.74
C ILE A 33 1.33 10.96 2.33
N TRP A 34 0.64 11.88 1.67
CA TRP A 34 1.22 13.14 1.19
C TRP A 34 0.73 14.32 2.01
N SER A 35 -0.58 14.40 2.23
CA SER A 35 -1.18 15.43 3.07
C SER A 35 -2.28 14.85 3.94
N TYR A 36 -2.49 15.48 5.09
CA TYR A 36 -3.53 15.09 6.03
C TYR A 36 -4.03 16.30 6.79
N SER A 37 -5.28 16.21 7.24
CA SER A 37 -5.93 17.21 8.09
C SER A 37 -6.47 16.49 9.32
N TRP A 38 -6.42 17.16 10.47
CA TRP A 38 -6.90 16.63 11.75
C TRP A 38 -7.60 17.72 12.55
N ILE A 39 -8.42 17.31 13.50
CA ILE A 39 -9.02 18.21 14.49
C ILE A 39 -7.96 18.43 15.57
N ASP A 40 -7.58 19.70 15.76
CA ASP A 40 -6.72 20.11 16.85
C ASP A 40 -7.57 20.44 18.07
N GLU A 41 -7.60 19.53 19.06
CA GLU A 41 -8.31 19.72 20.33
C GLU A 41 -7.50 20.57 21.33
N GLY A 42 -6.73 21.53 20.82
CA GLY A 42 -5.81 22.37 21.62
C GLY A 42 -4.48 21.70 21.95
N GLN A 43 -4.14 20.61 21.26
CA GLN A 43 -2.91 19.82 21.44
C GLN A 43 -1.77 20.31 20.51
N GLY A 44 -2.10 21.14 19.51
CA GLY A 44 -1.15 21.73 18.57
C GLY A 44 -0.37 20.67 17.78
N TYR A 45 0.96 20.80 17.81
CA TYR A 45 1.90 19.92 17.11
C TYR A 45 2.50 18.82 18.00
N ASP A 46 1.97 18.58 19.21
CA ASP A 46 2.45 17.50 20.08
C ASP A 46 2.41 16.14 19.33
N PRO A 47 3.56 15.43 19.20
CA PRO A 47 3.63 14.14 18.54
C PRO A 47 3.03 12.98 19.36
N PHE A 48 2.82 13.15 20.66
CA PHE A 48 2.28 12.12 21.55
C PHE A 48 0.76 12.24 21.75
N ALA A 49 0.16 13.35 21.33
CA ALA A 49 -1.28 13.55 21.37
C ALA A 49 -2.03 12.61 20.41
N THR A 50 -3.20 12.13 20.84
CA THR A 50 -4.07 11.32 19.99
C THR A 50 -4.68 12.21 18.90
N ARG A 51 -4.24 12.04 17.65
CA ARG A 51 -4.74 12.85 16.52
C ARG A 51 -5.97 12.21 15.88
N HIS A 52 -7.06 12.97 15.83
CA HIS A 52 -8.27 12.63 15.08
C HIS A 52 -8.21 13.21 13.68
N TYR A 53 -7.76 12.40 12.73
CA TYR A 53 -7.67 12.82 11.34
C TYR A 53 -9.07 12.96 10.73
N THR A 54 -9.25 13.89 9.79
CA THR A 54 -10.49 14.17 9.05
C THR A 54 -10.36 13.97 7.55
N ARG A 55 -9.17 14.20 6.98
CA ARG A 55 -8.89 14.02 5.55
C ARG A 55 -7.48 13.50 5.35
N ARG A 56 -7.30 12.63 4.35
CA ARG A 56 -6.00 12.06 3.96
C ARG A 56 -5.86 12.08 2.46
N THR A 57 -4.71 12.49 1.99
CA THR A 57 -4.31 12.41 0.58
C THR A 57 -3.13 11.47 0.48
N TYR A 58 -3.28 10.40 -0.30
CA TYR A 58 -2.18 9.52 -0.64
C TYR A 58 -1.74 9.79 -2.07
N VAL A 59 -0.44 9.76 -2.31
CA VAL A 59 0.17 9.92 -3.62
C VAL A 59 0.96 8.67 -3.93
N GLY A 60 0.82 8.20 -5.15
CA GLY A 60 1.57 7.06 -5.65
C GLY A 60 1.48 6.96 -7.17
N PRO A 61 1.92 5.83 -7.74
CA PRO A 61 2.03 5.66 -9.18
C PRO A 61 0.71 5.80 -9.94
N TYR A 62 -0.44 5.60 -9.28
CA TYR A 62 -1.76 5.74 -9.90
C TYR A 62 -2.41 7.10 -9.66
N GLY A 63 -1.66 8.08 -9.16
CA GLY A 63 -2.12 9.44 -8.90
C GLY A 63 -2.35 9.74 -7.42
N ASN A 64 -3.17 10.76 -7.17
CA ASN A 64 -3.53 11.23 -5.84
C ASN A 64 -4.97 10.82 -5.48
N PHE A 65 -5.15 10.30 -4.27
CA PHE A 65 -6.47 9.89 -3.79
C PHE A 65 -6.72 10.47 -2.41
N THR A 66 -7.86 11.17 -2.29
CA THR A 66 -8.33 11.68 -1.01
C THR A 66 -9.37 10.72 -0.42
N GLU A 67 -9.14 10.24 0.79
CA GLU A 67 -10.08 9.36 1.50
C GLU A 67 -10.40 9.88 2.91
N HIS A 68 -11.60 9.51 3.37
CA HIS A 68 -12.01 9.79 4.74
C HIS A 68 -11.41 8.76 5.70
N PRO A 69 -11.11 9.19 6.93
CA PRO A 69 -10.45 8.35 7.88
C PRO A 69 -11.34 7.24 8.46
N ASN A 70 -10.85 6.00 8.46
CA ASN A 70 -11.48 4.91 9.22
C ASN A 70 -11.12 5.03 10.70
N ASN A 71 -12.13 5.17 11.57
CA ASN A 71 -12.02 5.38 13.02
C ASN A 71 -11.04 6.51 13.42
N GLY A 72 -10.97 7.58 12.63
CA GLY A 72 -10.11 8.73 12.92
C GLY A 72 -8.61 8.48 12.80
N LYS A 73 -8.13 7.29 12.37
CA LYS A 73 -6.70 6.90 12.38
C LYS A 73 -6.06 6.73 11.01
N CYS A 74 -5.03 7.51 10.68
CA CYS A 74 -4.29 7.42 9.42
C CYS A 74 -3.30 6.26 9.36
N GLY A 75 -3.32 5.53 8.23
CA GLY A 75 -2.19 4.67 7.85
C GLY A 75 -1.19 5.50 7.03
N TRP A 76 0.09 5.19 7.15
CA TRP A 76 1.15 5.85 6.37
C TRP A 76 1.19 5.41 4.90
N VAL A 77 0.82 4.15 4.65
CA VAL A 77 0.84 3.55 3.32
C VAL A 77 -0.49 2.84 3.07
N ARG A 78 -1.01 3.01 1.86
CA ARG A 78 -2.18 2.27 1.36
C ARG A 78 -1.84 1.64 0.03
N PHE A 79 -2.14 0.35 -0.11
CA PHE A 79 -2.04 -0.34 -1.38
C PHE A 79 -3.36 -0.16 -2.13
N ARG A 80 -3.26 0.22 -3.40
CA ARG A 80 -4.42 0.38 -4.26
C ARG A 80 -4.06 -0.11 -5.65
N LYS A 81 -5.00 -0.78 -6.31
CA LYS A 81 -4.90 -1.12 -7.74
C LYS A 81 -5.32 0.07 -8.59
N GLN A 82 -4.74 0.17 -9.79
CA GLN A 82 -5.24 1.07 -10.82
C GLN A 82 -6.66 0.62 -11.16
N ARG A 83 -7.63 1.52 -10.99
CA ARG A 83 -8.99 1.26 -11.44
C ARG A 83 -8.98 1.55 -12.94
N GLU A 84 -9.01 0.51 -13.77
CA GLU A 84 -9.33 0.68 -15.19
C GLU A 84 -10.73 1.32 -15.23
N GLN A 85 -10.82 2.51 -15.81
CA GLN A 85 -12.08 3.22 -16.04
C GLN A 85 -12.83 2.55 -17.19
#